data_AF-A0A0M1VXI5-F1
#
_entry.id   AF-A0A0M1VXI5-F1
#
_cell.length_a   1.000
_cell.length_b   1.000
_cell.length_c   1.000
_cell.angle_alpha   90.00
_cell.angle_beta   90.00
_cell.angle_gamma   90.00
#
_symmetry.space_group_name_H-M   'P 1'
#
loop_
_entity.id
_entity.type
_entity.pdbx_description
1 polymer ?
#
loop_
_entity_poly.entity_id
_entity_poly.type
_entity_poly.pdbx_seq_one_letter_code
_entity_poly.pdbx_strand_id
1 'polypeptide(L)'
;MSKIAFLVSGEKMFKKIKKYIDKKNIIVVEITISNALEEAKKLVDKGVKVILTKLAIKMKIEDEIEIPILNIENNISDYIELLKEIDVKNNKIAFVDYIEAPESLVNLAKIISDDIVFRTFTSEKECDEIVNDLKNKSYSILIGSILTKKYANKYGLKSYEVEISKDSILMYIEISEQIIKFIDIKKSRDRILKSIEIMIDNYLKNEEKTERNILDKVSMNDVEKNKLIEGLKRNAFSLSNTAKDLGMSRTTLWRKLKKFNIIIE
;
A
#
# COMPACT_ATOMS: atom_id res chain seq x y z
N MET A 1 11.94 14.49 -4.79
CA MET A 1 10.63 14.45 -4.12
C MET A 1 10.75 13.44 -3.00
N SER A 2 10.49 13.83 -1.76
CA SER A 2 10.66 12.96 -0.60
C SER A 2 9.64 11.83 -0.61
N LYS A 3 10.04 10.62 -0.21
CA LYS A 3 9.18 9.43 -0.25
C LYS A 3 8.68 8.99 1.12
N ILE A 4 9.33 9.43 2.20
CA ILE A 4 8.99 9.05 3.58
C ILE A 4 8.72 10.33 4.38
N ALA A 5 7.70 10.30 5.24
CA ALA A 5 7.46 11.38 6.18
C ALA A 5 7.31 10.88 7.61
N PHE A 6 7.97 11.54 8.55
CA PHE A 6 7.69 11.43 9.97
C PHE A 6 6.66 12.49 10.36
N LEU A 7 5.49 12.03 10.82
CA LEU A 7 4.46 12.86 11.44
C LEU A 7 4.56 12.65 12.95
N VAL A 8 5.08 13.62 13.68
CA VAL A 8 5.35 13.43 15.11
C VAL A 8 4.77 14.57 15.93
N SER A 9 4.26 14.23 17.10
CA SER A 9 3.85 15.20 18.11
C SER A 9 4.94 15.34 19.17
N GLY A 10 5.32 16.57 19.46
CA GLY A 10 6.32 16.87 20.49
C GLY A 10 7.68 17.28 19.93
N GLU A 11 8.15 18.43 20.40
CA GLU A 11 9.38 19.09 19.95
C GLU A 11 10.64 18.21 20.15
N LYS A 12 10.69 17.44 21.25
CA LYS A 12 11.85 16.57 21.55
C LYS A 12 12.05 15.49 20.49
N MET A 13 11.00 14.73 20.18
CA MET A 13 11.03 13.68 19.17
C MET A 13 11.33 14.28 17.79
N PHE A 14 10.71 15.41 17.46
CA PHE A 14 10.99 16.14 16.22
C PHE A 14 12.47 16.51 16.06
N LYS A 15 13.06 17.13 17.08
CA LYS A 15 14.48 17.50 17.09
C LYS A 15 15.39 16.27 16.99
N LYS A 16 15.08 15.20 17.73
CA LYS A 16 15.88 13.96 17.75
C LYS A 16 15.88 13.29 16.37
N ILE A 17 14.73 13.20 15.72
CA ILE A 17 14.61 12.68 14.35
C ILE A 17 15.38 13.56 13.37
N LYS A 18 15.18 14.88 13.39
CA LYS A 18 15.92 15.79 12.49
C LYS A 18 17.44 15.72 12.68
N LYS A 19 17.92 15.54 13.91
CA LYS A 19 19.35 15.40 14.21
C LYS A 19 19.97 14.20 13.49
N TYR A 20 19.23 13.11 13.32
CA TYR A 20 19.73 11.86 12.73
C TYR A 20 19.34 11.68 11.27
N ILE A 21 18.64 12.65 10.67
CA ILE A 21 18.18 12.59 9.28
C ILE A 21 18.76 13.78 8.49
N ASP A 22 19.67 13.47 7.58
CA ASP A 22 20.21 14.42 6.58
C ASP A 22 19.81 14.03 5.14
N LYS A 23 18.90 13.06 4.98
CA LYS A 23 18.52 12.55 3.67
C LYS A 23 17.51 13.49 2.99
N LYS A 24 17.81 13.93 1.76
CA LYS A 24 16.91 14.69 0.86
C LYS A 24 15.54 14.02 0.59
N ASN A 25 15.38 12.75 0.94
CA ASN A 25 14.17 11.96 0.64
C ASN A 25 13.22 11.76 1.84
N ILE A 26 13.50 12.40 2.98
CA ILE A 26 12.69 12.26 4.20
C ILE A 26 12.21 13.63 4.65
N ILE A 27 10.94 13.73 5.02
CA ILE A 27 10.34 14.92 5.62
C ILE A 27 10.03 14.62 7.09
N VAL A 28 10.24 15.59 7.96
CA VAL A 28 9.83 15.51 9.37
C VAL A 28 8.94 16.71 9.65
N VAL A 29 7.71 16.45 10.08
CA VAL A 29 6.71 17.46 10.39
C VAL A 29 6.28 17.30 11.85
N GLU A 30 6.37 18.38 12.60
CA GLU A 30 5.77 18.46 13.93
C GLU A 30 4.29 18.79 13.81
N ILE A 31 3.45 18.03 14.50
CA ILE A 31 1.99 18.14 14.42
C ILE A 31 1.34 17.99 15.81
N THR A 32 0.07 18.31 15.87
CA THR A 32 -0.85 17.97 16.96
C THR A 32 -1.86 16.94 16.46
N ILE A 33 -2.64 16.35 17.36
CA ILE A 33 -3.76 15.47 16.97
C ILE A 33 -4.78 16.21 16.08
N SER A 34 -4.98 17.51 16.34
CA SER A 34 -6.02 18.30 15.67
C SER A 34 -5.74 18.56 14.18
N ASN A 35 -4.48 18.82 13.81
CA ASN A 35 -4.06 19.10 12.43
C ASN A 35 -3.43 17.90 11.71
N ALA A 36 -3.36 16.74 12.37
CA ALA A 36 -2.71 15.54 11.85
C ALA A 36 -3.21 15.12 10.46
N LEU A 37 -4.53 15.11 10.26
CA LEU A 37 -5.14 14.68 9.00
C LEU A 37 -4.84 15.64 7.85
N GLU A 38 -4.92 16.94 8.11
CA GLU A 38 -4.65 17.97 7.11
C GLU A 38 -3.19 17.90 6.64
N GLU A 39 -2.25 17.79 7.58
CA GLU A 39 -0.82 17.65 7.25
C GLU A 39 -0.50 16.33 6.56
N ALA A 40 -1.16 15.23 6.93
CA ALA A 40 -1.03 13.96 6.23
C ALA A 40 -1.47 14.08 4.76
N LYS A 41 -2.62 14.71 4.47
CA LYS A 41 -3.12 14.93 3.10
C LYS A 41 -2.13 15.78 2.29
N LYS A 42 -1.62 16.90 2.85
CA LYS A 42 -0.59 17.73 2.21
C LYS A 42 0.68 16.96 1.85
N LEU A 43 1.07 15.99 2.68
CA LEU A 43 2.26 15.17 2.42
C LEU A 43 2.02 14.15 1.30
N VAL A 44 0.82 13.55 1.25
CA VAL A 44 0.40 12.68 0.15
C VAL A 44 0.45 13.44 -1.17
N ASP A 45 -0.10 14.67 -1.20
CA ASP A 45 -0.06 15.54 -2.39
C ASP A 45 1.37 15.89 -2.82
N LYS A 46 2.29 16.00 -1.85
CA LYS A 46 3.74 16.18 -2.09
C LYS A 46 4.46 14.89 -2.52
N GLY A 47 3.74 13.81 -2.76
CA GLY A 47 4.26 12.53 -3.28
C GLY A 47 4.93 11.64 -2.23
N VAL A 48 4.66 11.87 -0.94
CA VAL A 48 5.06 10.94 0.12
C VAL A 48 4.38 9.59 -0.14
N LYS A 49 5.12 8.50 0.09
CA LYS A 49 4.68 7.13 -0.16
C LYS A 49 4.46 6.33 1.13
N VAL A 50 5.07 6.73 2.25
CA VAL A 50 4.92 6.09 3.56
C VAL A 50 4.97 7.18 4.64
N ILE A 51 4.07 7.09 5.62
CA ILE A 51 4.05 7.93 6.82
C ILE A 51 4.47 7.09 8.03
N LEU A 52 5.32 7.66 8.88
CA LEU A 52 5.77 7.11 10.15
C LEU A 52 5.21 7.98 11.28
N THR A 53 4.46 7.42 12.21
CA THR A 53 3.86 8.19 13.33
C THR A 53 3.56 7.34 14.56
N LYS A 54 3.19 7.98 15.69
CA LYS A 54 2.76 7.29 16.92
C LYS A 54 1.29 6.86 16.84
N LEU A 55 0.92 5.84 17.61
CA LEU A 55 -0.39 5.18 17.55
C LEU A 55 -1.60 6.13 17.56
N ALA A 56 -1.62 7.12 18.47
CA ALA A 56 -2.74 8.06 18.57
C ALA A 56 -2.96 8.87 17.29
N ILE A 57 -1.88 9.27 16.62
CA ILE A 57 -1.94 9.97 15.33
C ILE A 57 -2.32 9.00 14.23
N LYS A 58 -1.74 7.79 14.22
CA LYS A 58 -2.06 6.74 13.24
C LYS A 58 -3.57 6.47 13.21
N MET A 59 -4.18 6.19 14.37
CA MET A 59 -5.62 5.97 14.51
C MET A 59 -6.46 7.15 14.02
N LYS A 60 -5.92 8.37 14.07
CA LYS A 60 -6.63 9.58 13.62
C LYS A 60 -6.67 9.73 12.10
N ILE A 61 -5.72 9.14 11.38
CA ILE A 61 -5.52 9.40 9.94
C ILE A 61 -5.62 8.15 9.04
N GLU A 62 -5.53 6.94 9.59
CA GLU A 62 -5.39 5.70 8.80
C GLU A 62 -6.60 5.37 7.93
N ASP A 63 -7.81 5.70 8.37
CA ASP A 63 -9.05 5.46 7.58
C ASP A 63 -9.18 6.41 6.38
N GLU A 64 -8.46 7.53 6.38
CA GLU A 64 -8.60 8.64 5.42
C GLU A 64 -7.40 8.77 4.47
N ILE A 65 -6.33 8.00 4.68
CA ILE A 65 -5.07 8.11 3.96
C ILE A 65 -4.75 6.77 3.28
N GLU A 66 -4.63 6.78 1.96
CA GLU A 66 -4.45 5.55 1.17
C GLU A 66 -3.03 4.96 1.22
N ILE A 67 -2.02 5.78 1.56
CA ILE A 67 -0.64 5.31 1.65
C ILE A 67 -0.36 4.61 2.98
N PRO A 68 0.59 3.67 3.05
CA PRO A 68 0.92 3.01 4.31
C PRO A 68 1.32 3.96 5.42
N ILE A 69 0.71 3.77 6.60
CA ILE A 69 1.04 4.47 7.84
C ILE A 69 1.58 3.46 8.86
N LEU A 70 2.86 3.59 9.22
CA LEU A 70 3.51 2.72 10.20
C LEU A 70 3.48 3.35 11.60
N ASN A 71 3.18 2.52 12.59
CA ASN A 71 3.28 2.87 14.00
C ASN A 71 4.75 2.84 14.44
N ILE A 72 5.22 3.93 15.04
CA ILE A 72 6.53 4.03 15.67
C ILE A 72 6.41 3.58 17.12
N GLU A 73 6.78 2.34 17.38
CA GLU A 73 6.86 1.75 18.71
C GLU A 73 8.28 1.91 19.27
N ASN A 74 8.37 1.84 20.59
CA ASN A 74 9.66 1.92 21.26
C ASN A 74 10.36 0.57 21.19
N ASN A 75 11.59 0.54 20.66
CA ASN A 75 12.40 -0.68 20.61
C ASN A 75 13.36 -0.75 21.80
N ILE A 76 13.97 -1.92 22.00
CA ILE A 76 14.96 -2.16 23.06
C ILE A 76 16.10 -1.13 23.05
N SER A 77 16.56 -0.69 21.89
CA SER A 77 17.58 0.37 21.78
C SER A 77 17.16 1.70 22.41
N ASP A 78 15.87 2.04 22.36
CA ASP A 78 15.32 3.26 22.98
C ASP A 78 15.41 3.18 24.50
N TYR A 79 15.03 2.03 25.05
CA TYR A 79 15.13 1.77 26.48
C TYR A 79 16.58 1.72 26.96
N ILE A 80 17.49 1.15 26.17
CA ILE A 80 18.93 1.15 26.48
C ILE A 80 19.48 2.57 26.55
N GLU A 81 19.11 3.45 25.60
CA GLU A 81 19.53 4.87 25.65
C GLU A 81 19.05 5.53 26.95
N LEU A 82 17.78 5.35 27.31
CA LEU A 82 17.23 5.93 28.53
C LEU A 82 17.90 5.38 29.80
N LEU A 83 18.05 4.06 29.90
CA LEU A 83 18.62 3.40 31.08
C LEU A 83 20.10 3.74 31.28
N LYS A 84 20.82 4.16 30.23
CA LYS A 84 22.19 4.71 30.34
C LYS A 84 22.23 6.10 30.99
N GLU A 85 21.16 6.88 30.85
CA GLU A 85 21.06 8.25 31.40
C GLU A 85 20.58 8.27 32.85
N ILE A 86 20.02 7.15 33.33
CA ILE A 86 19.46 7.02 34.67
C ILE A 86 20.43 6.23 35.56
N ASP A 87 20.56 6.65 36.81
CA ASP A 87 21.27 5.88 37.83
C ASP A 87 20.44 4.67 38.31
N VAL A 88 20.41 3.63 37.48
CA VAL A 88 19.63 2.40 37.69
C VAL A 88 20.08 1.58 38.89
N LYS A 89 21.34 1.73 39.33
CA LYS A 89 21.90 0.90 40.42
C LYS A 89 21.52 1.40 41.81
N ASN A 90 21.33 2.71 41.96
CA ASN A 90 21.06 3.32 43.27
C ASN A 90 19.61 3.76 43.42
N ASN A 91 18.73 3.44 42.48
CA ASN A 91 17.33 3.88 42.48
C ASN A 91 16.39 2.73 42.19
N LYS A 92 15.25 2.72 42.88
CA LYS A 92 14.10 1.88 42.55
C LYS A 92 13.30 2.52 41.43
N ILE A 93 13.15 1.79 40.32
CA ILE A 93 12.57 2.31 39.08
C ILE A 93 11.29 1.54 38.76
N ALA A 94 10.25 2.26 38.36
CA ALA A 94 9.04 1.63 37.85
C ALA A 94 8.70 2.15 36.45
N PHE A 95 8.54 1.20 35.52
CA PHE A 95 7.84 1.44 34.26
C PHE A 95 6.35 1.39 34.53
N VAL A 96 5.63 2.46 34.17
CA VAL A 96 4.20 2.61 34.42
C VAL A 96 3.56 3.14 33.14
N ASP A 97 2.82 2.31 32.41
CA ASP A 97 2.19 2.70 31.14
C ASP A 97 0.87 1.95 30.86
N TYR A 98 0.17 2.32 29.79
CA TYR A 98 -1.07 1.64 29.36
C TYR A 98 -0.82 0.26 28.75
N ILE A 99 0.37 0.05 28.19
CA ILE A 99 0.72 -1.14 27.43
C ILE A 99 1.69 -1.98 28.25
N GLU A 100 1.47 -3.29 28.26
CA GLU A 100 2.40 -4.23 28.89
C GLU A 100 3.80 -4.12 28.26
N ALA A 101 4.81 -4.14 29.13
CA ALA A 101 6.19 -4.10 28.67
C ALA A 101 6.52 -5.38 27.88
N PRO A 102 7.20 -5.26 26.72
CA PRO A 102 7.67 -6.43 25.98
C PRO A 102 8.55 -7.32 26.86
N GLU A 103 8.41 -8.65 26.71
CA GLU A 103 9.17 -9.61 27.52
C GLU A 103 10.69 -9.38 27.43
N SER A 104 11.18 -9.00 26.24
CA SER A 104 12.59 -8.65 26.02
C SER A 104 13.04 -7.46 26.88
N LEU A 105 12.18 -6.48 27.14
CA LEU A 105 12.49 -5.36 28.03
C LEU A 105 12.49 -5.81 29.50
N VAL A 106 11.53 -6.65 29.89
CA VAL A 106 11.47 -7.23 31.24
C VAL A 106 12.74 -8.04 31.53
N ASN A 107 13.19 -8.86 30.57
CA ASN A 107 14.40 -9.66 30.69
C ASN A 107 15.65 -8.78 30.75
N LEU A 108 15.74 -7.72 29.94
CA LEU A 108 16.82 -6.74 30.03
C LEU A 108 16.86 -6.07 31.41
N ALA A 109 15.71 -5.64 31.93
CA ALA A 109 15.62 -4.98 33.23
C ALA A 109 16.12 -5.90 34.36
N LYS A 110 15.71 -7.17 34.37
CA LYS A 110 16.19 -8.17 35.35
C LYS A 110 17.70 -8.37 35.33
N ILE A 111 18.34 -8.27 34.16
CA ILE A 111 19.81 -8.35 34.05
C ILE A 111 20.47 -7.11 34.67
N ILE A 112 19.81 -5.95 34.59
CA ILE A 112 20.34 -4.68 35.06
C ILE A 112 20.16 -4.52 36.58
N SER A 113 18.95 -4.77 37.09
CA SER A 113 18.61 -4.64 38.50
C SER A 113 17.27 -5.29 38.84
N ASP A 114 17.18 -5.97 39.98
CA ASP A 114 15.94 -6.51 40.55
C ASP A 114 15.00 -5.40 41.09
N ASP A 115 15.49 -4.17 41.23
CA ASP A 115 14.73 -3.00 41.70
C ASP A 115 13.94 -2.29 40.58
N ILE A 116 13.89 -2.88 39.38
CA ILE A 116 13.07 -2.41 38.25
C ILE A 116 11.78 -3.20 38.17
N VAL A 117 10.64 -2.51 38.25
CA VAL A 117 9.31 -3.13 38.10
C VAL A 117 8.51 -2.55 36.95
N PHE A 118 7.53 -3.33 36.49
CA PHE A 118 6.60 -2.95 35.44
C PHE A 118 5.18 -2.96 36.00
N ARG A 119 4.42 -1.91 35.73
CA ARG A 119 3.02 -1.77 36.10
C ARG A 119 2.24 -1.25 34.90
N THR A 120 1.06 -1.79 34.71
CA THR A 120 0.12 -1.31 33.70
C THR A 120 -1.09 -0.70 34.35
N PHE A 121 -1.76 0.20 33.63
CA PHE A 121 -3.01 0.80 34.06
C PHE A 121 -3.94 1.02 32.88
N THR A 122 -5.24 1.02 33.14
CA THR A 122 -6.30 1.18 32.15
C THR A 122 -7.09 2.46 32.33
N SER A 123 -6.91 3.15 33.47
CA SER A 123 -7.61 4.38 33.80
C SER A 123 -6.73 5.40 34.50
N GLU A 124 -7.17 6.65 34.45
CA GLU A 124 -6.46 7.74 35.13
C GLU A 124 -6.37 7.55 36.64
N LYS A 125 -7.47 7.05 37.23
CA LYS A 125 -7.56 6.73 38.65
C LYS A 125 -6.59 5.62 39.05
N GLU A 126 -6.52 4.57 38.25
CA GLU A 126 -5.60 3.45 38.49
C GLU A 126 -4.13 3.89 38.39
N CYS A 127 -3.80 4.78 37.44
CA CYS A 127 -2.47 5.40 37.36
C CYS A 127 -2.11 6.15 38.65
N ASP A 128 -3.04 6.96 39.17
CA ASP A 128 -2.86 7.70 40.44
C ASP A 128 -2.58 6.74 41.62
N GLU A 129 -3.40 5.70 41.74
CA GLU A 129 -3.30 4.67 42.79
C GLU A 129 -1.95 3.92 42.71
N ILE A 130 -1.54 3.49 41.52
CA ILE A 130 -0.26 2.80 41.28
C ILE A 130 0.92 3.71 41.62
N VAL A 131 0.91 4.96 41.17
CA VAL A 131 2.00 5.89 41.46
C VAL A 131 2.11 6.17 42.96
N ASN A 132 0.99 6.32 43.66
CA ASN A 132 0.97 6.48 45.11
C ASN A 132 1.51 5.25 45.85
N ASP A 133 1.13 4.04 45.43
CA ASP A 133 1.66 2.78 45.98
C ASP A 133 3.18 2.67 45.77
N LEU A 134 3.67 2.99 44.57
CA LEU A 134 5.09 2.98 44.24
C LEU A 134 5.88 3.98 45.10
N LYS A 135 5.34 5.18 45.32
CA LYS A 135 5.94 6.15 46.25
C LYS A 135 6.11 5.55 47.65
N ASN A 136 5.07 4.92 48.18
CA ASN A 136 5.09 4.31 49.51
C ASN A 136 6.05 3.12 49.61
N LYS A 137 6.37 2.49 48.48
CA LYS A 137 7.38 1.42 48.34
C LYS A 137 8.79 1.93 48.02
N SER A 138 9.02 3.24 48.17
CA SER A 138 10.31 3.91 47.97
C SER A 138 10.84 3.87 46.54
N TYR A 139 9.96 3.79 45.54
CA TYR A 139 10.34 4.06 44.15
C TYR A 139 10.59 5.55 43.98
N SER A 140 11.74 5.89 43.39
CA SER A 140 12.18 7.29 43.23
C SER A 140 12.06 7.78 41.78
N ILE A 141 12.01 6.85 40.82
CA ILE A 141 12.01 7.13 39.38
C ILE A 141 10.89 6.37 38.68
N LEU A 142 10.09 7.10 37.91
CA LEU A 142 9.05 6.55 37.05
C LEU A 142 9.39 6.73 35.57
N ILE A 143 9.08 5.74 34.76
CA ILE A 143 9.23 5.78 33.30
C ILE A 143 7.88 5.49 32.67
N GLY A 144 7.39 6.35 31.78
CA GLY A 144 6.12 6.11 31.11
C GLY A 144 5.62 7.31 30.31
N SER A 145 4.32 7.28 30.01
CA SER A 145 3.65 8.32 29.23
C SER A 145 3.50 9.66 29.97
N ILE A 146 2.93 10.65 29.27
CA ILE A 146 2.57 11.97 29.81
C ILE A 146 1.70 11.85 31.07
N LEU A 147 0.83 10.82 31.16
CA LEU A 147 -0.02 10.65 32.33
C LEU A 147 0.78 10.18 33.55
N THR A 148 1.71 9.23 33.36
CA THR A 148 2.64 8.79 34.41
C THR A 148 3.44 9.97 34.95
N LYS A 149 3.93 10.84 34.06
CA LYS A 149 4.63 12.08 34.43
C LYS A 149 3.77 13.05 35.23
N LYS A 150 2.49 13.21 34.87
CA LYS A 150 1.53 14.04 35.64
C LYS A 150 1.47 13.58 37.11
N TYR A 151 1.29 12.29 37.33
CA TYR A 151 1.18 11.74 38.69
C TYR A 151 2.52 11.67 39.42
N ALA A 152 3.62 11.37 38.72
CA ALA A 152 4.96 11.47 39.28
C ALA A 152 5.21 12.85 39.89
N ASN A 153 4.89 13.92 39.14
CA ASN A 153 5.02 15.29 39.61
C ASN A 153 4.12 15.60 40.81
N LYS A 154 2.85 15.14 40.79
CA LYS A 154 1.91 15.28 41.92
C LYS A 154 2.51 14.71 43.22
N TYR A 155 3.25 13.61 43.12
CA TYR A 155 3.80 12.90 44.27
C TYR A 155 5.26 13.24 44.60
N GLY A 156 5.92 14.08 43.81
CA GLY A 156 7.31 14.50 44.00
C GLY A 156 8.34 13.47 43.52
N LEU A 157 7.97 12.59 42.59
CA LEU A 157 8.86 11.58 42.00
C LEU A 157 9.53 12.11 40.74
N LYS A 158 10.75 11.63 40.44
CA LYS A 158 11.38 11.89 39.15
C LYS A 158 10.68 11.07 38.07
N SER A 159 10.49 11.64 36.89
CA SER A 159 9.87 10.94 35.77
C SER A 159 10.64 11.13 34.47
N TYR A 160 10.70 10.07 33.67
CA TYR A 160 11.29 10.08 32.34
C TYR A 160 10.31 9.53 31.31
N GLU A 161 10.42 10.02 30.08
CA GLU A 161 9.70 9.51 28.91
C GLU A 161 10.72 8.82 28.01
N VAL A 162 10.31 7.73 27.36
CA VAL A 162 11.20 6.96 26.48
C VAL A 162 11.28 7.64 25.12
N GLU A 163 12.45 8.19 24.81
CA GLU A 163 12.72 8.87 23.54
C GLU A 163 13.21 7.88 22.48
N ILE A 164 12.85 8.10 21.22
CA ILE A 164 13.29 7.25 20.11
C ILE A 164 14.81 7.32 19.89
N SER A 165 15.48 6.17 19.80
CA SER A 165 16.92 6.06 19.53
C SER A 165 17.25 6.28 18.05
N LYS A 166 18.54 6.53 17.77
CA LYS A 166 19.02 6.57 16.38
C LYS A 166 18.77 5.24 15.65
N ASP A 167 18.98 4.12 16.33
CA ASP A 167 18.81 2.79 15.74
C ASP A 167 17.35 2.53 15.35
N SER A 168 16.39 2.90 16.21
CA SER A 168 14.96 2.84 15.89
C SER A 168 14.60 3.72 14.70
N ILE A 169 15.12 4.95 14.62
CA ILE A 169 14.89 5.84 13.48
C ILE A 169 15.37 5.18 12.18
N LEU A 170 16.58 4.63 12.18
CA LEU A 170 17.16 3.97 11.00
C LEU A 170 16.37 2.72 10.60
N MET A 171 15.95 1.91 11.58
CA MET A 171 15.13 0.72 11.35
C MET A 171 13.81 1.08 10.64
N TYR A 172 13.08 2.08 11.14
CA TYR A 172 11.81 2.51 10.52
C TYR A 172 12.00 3.09 9.12
N ILE A 173 13.13 3.77 8.87
CA ILE A 173 13.49 4.23 7.53
C ILE A 173 13.73 3.05 6.60
N GLU A 174 14.49 2.05 7.04
CA GLU A 174 14.78 0.85 6.24
C GLU A 174 13.50 0.07 5.90
N ILE A 175 12.64 -0.16 6.89
CA ILE A 175 11.33 -0.79 6.68
C ILE A 175 10.51 0.00 5.65
N SER A 176 10.49 1.34 5.77
CA SER A 176 9.79 2.21 4.82
C SER A 176 10.37 2.12 3.40
N GLU A 177 11.70 2.08 3.26
CA GLU A 177 12.38 1.92 1.97
C GLU A 177 12.03 0.57 1.32
N GLN A 178 11.92 -0.51 2.12
CA GLN A 178 11.48 -1.83 1.65
C GLN A 178 10.02 -1.82 1.18
N ILE A 179 9.12 -1.19 1.94
CA ILE A 179 7.70 -1.03 1.56
C ILE A 179 7.59 -0.26 0.24
N ILE A 180 8.33 0.85 0.09
CA ILE A 180 8.35 1.64 -1.13
C ILE A 180 8.81 0.80 -2.33
N LYS A 181 9.88 0.01 -2.16
CA LYS A 181 10.39 -0.88 -3.20
C LYS A 181 9.33 -1.90 -3.62
N PHE A 182 8.61 -2.49 -2.65
CA PHE A 182 7.53 -3.42 -2.92
C PHE A 182 6.37 -2.77 -3.69
N ILE A 183 5.95 -1.56 -3.29
CA ILE A 183 4.91 -0.79 -4.00
C ILE A 183 5.32 -0.50 -5.44
N ASP A 184 6.57 -0.08 -5.68
CA ASP A 184 7.08 0.26 -7.01
C ASP A 184 7.17 -0.98 -7.93
N ILE A 185 7.52 -2.15 -7.36
CA ILE A 185 7.49 -3.44 -8.07
C ILE A 185 6.05 -3.82 -8.44
N LYS A 186 5.11 -3.73 -7.49
CA LYS A 186 3.69 -4.05 -7.72
C LYS A 186 3.10 -3.18 -8.83
N LYS A 187 3.29 -1.85 -8.75
CA LYS A 187 2.85 -0.91 -9.80
C LYS A 187 3.43 -1.21 -11.18
N SER A 188 4.65 -1.74 -11.24
CA SER A 188 5.28 -2.11 -12.51
C SER A 188 4.67 -3.39 -13.09
N ARG A 189 4.36 -4.38 -12.24
CA ARG A 189 3.64 -5.59 -12.63
C ARG A 189 2.22 -5.29 -13.12
N ASP A 190 1.49 -4.45 -12.41
CA ASP A 190 0.10 -4.10 -12.78
C ASP A 190 0.04 -3.41 -14.16
N ARG A 191 1.04 -2.57 -14.49
CA ARG A 191 1.16 -1.96 -15.83
C ARG A 191 1.41 -2.99 -16.92
N ILE A 192 2.24 -3.99 -16.65
CA ILE A 192 2.51 -5.08 -17.60
C ILE A 192 1.24 -5.91 -17.81
N LEU A 193 0.55 -6.29 -16.74
CA LEU A 193 -0.70 -7.05 -16.81
C LEU A 193 -1.76 -6.31 -17.64
N LYS A 194 -1.97 -5.01 -17.37
CA LYS A 194 -2.89 -4.18 -18.16
C LYS A 194 -2.50 -4.09 -19.63
N SER A 195 -1.21 -4.09 -19.93
CA SER A 195 -0.74 -4.08 -21.33
C SER A 195 -1.03 -5.40 -22.03
N ILE A 196 -0.88 -6.53 -21.32
CA ILE A 196 -1.22 -7.86 -21.83
C ILE A 196 -2.73 -7.99 -22.04
N GLU A 197 -3.56 -7.52 -21.10
CA GLU A 197 -5.03 -7.48 -21.25
C GLU A 197 -5.43 -6.74 -22.53
N ILE A 198 -4.87 -5.54 -22.77
CA ILE A 198 -5.12 -4.77 -23.99
C ILE A 198 -4.68 -5.55 -25.25
N MET A 199 -3.54 -6.26 -25.20
CA MET A 199 -3.07 -7.07 -26.33
C MET A 199 -4.02 -8.24 -26.63
N ILE A 200 -4.50 -8.94 -25.60
CA ILE A 200 -5.46 -10.03 -25.73
C ILE A 200 -6.77 -9.52 -26.32
N ASP A 201 -7.32 -8.42 -25.80
CA ASP A 201 -8.55 -7.81 -26.32
C ASP A 201 -8.44 -7.44 -27.80
N ASN A 202 -7.29 -6.89 -28.20
CA ASN A 202 -7.04 -6.53 -29.59
C ASN A 202 -6.92 -7.77 -30.49
N TYR A 203 -6.29 -8.84 -29.99
CA TYR A 203 -6.18 -10.10 -30.73
C TYR A 203 -7.56 -10.73 -30.96
N LEU A 204 -8.38 -10.85 -29.92
CA LEU A 204 -9.74 -11.41 -30.00
C LEU A 204 -10.63 -10.62 -30.96
N LYS A 205 -10.59 -9.28 -30.91
CA LYS A 205 -11.35 -8.42 -31.84
C LYS A 205 -10.93 -8.62 -33.30
N ASN A 206 -9.64 -8.86 -33.55
CA ASN A 206 -9.13 -9.08 -34.90
C ASN A 206 -9.49 -10.48 -35.42
N GLU A 207 -9.47 -11.51 -34.58
CA GLU A 207 -9.95 -12.85 -34.95
C GLU A 207 -11.43 -12.81 -35.33
N GLU A 208 -12.31 -12.25 -34.49
CA GLU A 208 -13.75 -12.14 -34.81
C GLU A 208 -14.00 -11.40 -36.12
N LYS A 209 -13.24 -10.32 -36.38
CA LYS A 209 -13.35 -9.57 -37.64
C LYS A 209 -12.90 -10.40 -38.83
N THR A 210 -11.85 -11.20 -38.67
CA THR A 210 -11.33 -12.09 -39.72
C THR A 210 -12.34 -13.20 -40.01
N GLU A 211 -12.90 -13.83 -38.98
CA GLU A 211 -13.94 -14.85 -39.12
C GLU A 211 -15.19 -14.30 -39.82
N ARG A 212 -15.70 -13.12 -39.40
CA ARG A 212 -16.84 -12.47 -40.07
C ARG A 212 -16.55 -12.18 -41.54
N ASN A 213 -15.37 -11.65 -41.86
CA ASN A 213 -14.98 -11.38 -43.25
C ASN A 213 -14.92 -12.67 -44.10
N ILE A 214 -14.48 -13.78 -43.52
CA ILE A 214 -14.46 -15.09 -44.20
C ILE A 214 -15.90 -15.58 -44.42
N LEU A 215 -16.76 -15.53 -43.40
CA LEU A 215 -18.17 -15.91 -43.51
C LEU A 215 -18.91 -15.08 -44.57
N ASP A 216 -18.74 -13.76 -44.56
CA ASP A 216 -19.38 -12.87 -45.54
C ASP A 216 -18.94 -13.22 -46.96
N LYS A 217 -17.65 -13.50 -47.17
CA LYS A 217 -17.10 -13.87 -48.48
C LYS A 217 -17.60 -15.24 -48.95
N VAL A 218 -17.77 -16.20 -48.03
CA VAL A 218 -18.37 -17.51 -48.34
C VAL A 218 -19.85 -17.34 -48.71
N SER A 219 -20.62 -16.61 -47.89
CA SER A 219 -22.04 -16.32 -48.13
C SER A 219 -22.27 -15.62 -49.48
N MET A 220 -21.47 -14.61 -49.82
CA MET A 220 -21.55 -13.93 -51.11
C MET A 220 -21.28 -14.87 -52.30
N ASN A 221 -20.31 -15.77 -52.16
CA ASN A 221 -20.00 -16.77 -53.18
C ASN A 221 -21.16 -17.77 -53.35
N ASP A 222 -21.82 -18.18 -52.26
CA ASP A 222 -22.98 -19.09 -52.32
C ASP A 222 -24.19 -18.42 -52.98
N VAL A 223 -24.46 -17.15 -52.64
CA VAL A 223 -25.51 -16.35 -53.30
C VAL A 223 -25.22 -16.21 -54.81
N GLU A 224 -23.97 -15.91 -55.17
CA GLU A 224 -23.54 -15.83 -56.57
C GLU A 224 -23.71 -17.16 -57.30
N LYS A 225 -23.27 -18.27 -56.68
CA LYS A 225 -23.42 -19.63 -57.20
C LYS A 225 -24.89 -19.99 -57.45
N ASN A 226 -25.76 -19.71 -56.48
CA ASN A 226 -27.20 -19.97 -56.60
C ASN A 226 -27.84 -19.14 -57.71
N LYS A 227 -27.47 -17.85 -57.85
CA LYS A 227 -27.97 -16.99 -58.94
C LYS A 227 -27.59 -17.55 -60.33
N LEU A 228 -26.38 -18.11 -60.46
CA LEU A 228 -25.92 -18.74 -61.69
C LEU A 228 -26.72 -20.03 -61.99
N ILE A 229 -26.93 -20.89 -60.99
CA ILE A 229 -27.71 -22.13 -61.12
C ILE A 229 -29.16 -21.83 -61.51
N GLU A 230 -29.80 -20.88 -60.83
CA GLU A 230 -31.18 -20.50 -61.15
C GLU A 230 -31.29 -19.83 -62.52
N GLY A 231 -30.30 -19.03 -62.92
CA GLY A 231 -30.21 -18.50 -64.28
C GLY A 231 -30.13 -19.61 -65.33
N LEU A 232 -29.30 -20.64 -65.09
CA LEU A 232 -29.20 -21.79 -65.98
C LEU A 232 -30.53 -22.54 -66.07
N LYS A 233 -31.18 -22.84 -64.94
CA LYS A 233 -32.48 -23.54 -64.91
C LYS A 233 -33.56 -22.80 -65.69
N ARG A 234 -33.71 -21.49 -65.48
CA ARG A 234 -34.71 -20.65 -66.18
C ARG A 234 -34.52 -20.62 -67.69
N ASN A 235 -33.28 -20.79 -68.15
CA ASN A 235 -32.92 -20.72 -69.57
C ASN A 235 -32.64 -22.10 -70.18
N ALA A 236 -33.17 -23.18 -69.56
CA ALA A 236 -33.00 -24.56 -70.01
C ALA A 236 -31.53 -24.93 -70.28
N PHE A 237 -30.63 -24.46 -69.39
CA PHE A 237 -29.18 -24.69 -69.43
C PHE A 237 -28.46 -24.13 -70.67
N SER A 238 -29.11 -23.28 -71.47
CA SER A 238 -28.47 -22.56 -72.57
C SER A 238 -27.51 -21.49 -72.05
N LEU A 239 -26.20 -21.68 -72.27
CA LEU A 239 -25.16 -20.74 -71.86
C LEU A 239 -25.33 -19.33 -72.46
N SER A 240 -25.75 -19.25 -73.72
CA SER A 240 -25.92 -17.95 -74.41
C SER A 240 -27.12 -17.18 -73.84
N ASN A 241 -28.25 -17.87 -73.60
CA ASN A 241 -29.45 -17.24 -73.05
C ASN A 241 -29.25 -16.87 -71.59
N THR A 242 -28.61 -17.74 -70.79
CA THR A 242 -28.29 -17.48 -69.39
C THR A 242 -27.34 -16.29 -69.24
N ALA A 243 -26.33 -16.16 -70.10
CA ALA A 243 -25.43 -15.01 -70.06
C ALA A 243 -26.17 -13.70 -70.34
N LYS A 244 -27.09 -13.71 -71.32
CA LYS A 244 -27.94 -12.57 -71.65
C LYS A 244 -28.92 -12.21 -70.51
N ASP A 245 -29.59 -13.20 -69.93
CA ASP A 245 -30.53 -13.04 -68.80
C ASP A 245 -29.83 -12.45 -67.57
N LEU A 246 -28.63 -12.95 -67.24
CA LEU A 246 -27.85 -12.47 -66.10
C LEU A 246 -27.05 -11.19 -66.40
N GLY A 247 -27.19 -10.60 -67.59
CA GLY A 247 -26.54 -9.34 -67.98
C GLY A 247 -25.02 -9.40 -68.03
N MET A 248 -24.44 -10.55 -68.41
CA MET A 248 -22.98 -10.75 -68.46
C MET A 248 -22.51 -11.37 -69.78
N SER A 249 -21.22 -11.25 -70.11
CA SER A 249 -20.67 -11.94 -71.28
C SER A 249 -20.66 -13.46 -71.10
N ARG A 250 -20.79 -14.21 -72.20
CA ARG A 250 -20.71 -15.69 -72.18
C ARG A 250 -19.39 -16.20 -71.61
N THR A 251 -18.28 -15.50 -71.88
CA THR A 251 -16.95 -15.80 -71.32
C THR A 251 -16.89 -15.55 -69.80
N THR A 252 -17.56 -14.51 -69.30
CA THR A 252 -17.67 -14.24 -67.86
C THR A 252 -18.50 -15.30 -67.17
N LEU A 253 -19.64 -15.70 -67.75
CA LEU A 253 -20.46 -16.78 -67.24
C LEU A 253 -19.66 -18.07 -67.15
N TRP A 254 -18.99 -18.48 -68.23
CA TRP A 254 -18.19 -19.71 -68.26
C TRP A 254 -17.09 -19.70 -67.18
N ARG A 255 -16.36 -18.59 -67.02
CA ARG A 255 -15.34 -18.45 -65.97
C ARG A 255 -15.93 -18.58 -64.56
N LYS A 256 -17.13 -18.02 -64.31
CA LYS A 256 -17.82 -18.13 -63.02
C LYS A 256 -18.33 -19.55 -62.77
N LEU A 257 -18.90 -20.22 -63.76
CA LEU A 257 -19.32 -21.62 -63.65
C LEU A 257 -18.13 -22.54 -63.33
N LYS A 258 -17.00 -22.34 -64.02
CA LYS A 258 -15.75 -23.06 -63.73
C LYS A 258 -15.22 -22.76 -62.33
N LYS A 259 -15.23 -21.49 -61.90
CA LYS A 259 -14.84 -21.08 -60.54
C LYS A 259 -15.65 -21.81 -59.47
N PHE A 260 -16.95 -22.03 -59.69
CA PHE A 260 -17.84 -22.72 -58.75
C PHE A 260 -18.03 -24.21 -59.02
N ASN A 261 -17.27 -24.77 -59.95
CA ASN A 261 -17.33 -26.17 -60.39
C ASN A 261 -18.75 -26.63 -60.77
N ILE A 262 -19.52 -25.76 -61.43
CA ILE A 262 -20.84 -26.10 -61.97
C ILE A 262 -20.64 -26.72 -63.36
N ILE A 263 -21.02 -27.99 -63.51
CA ILE A 263 -20.96 -28.73 -64.76
C ILE A 263 -22.36 -28.73 -65.38
N ILE A 264 -22.43 -28.45 -66.67
CA ILE A 264 -23.65 -28.51 -67.48
C ILE A 264 -23.37 -29.59 -68.52
N GLU A 265 -24.10 -30.69 -68.44
CA GLU A 265 -24.11 -31.76 -69.45
C GLU A 265 -25.19 -31.51 -70.50
#